data_AF-A0A2T3A1Q1-F1
#
_entry.id   AF-A0A2T3A1Q1-F1
#
_cell.length_a   1.000
_cell.length_b   1.000
_cell.length_c   1.000
_cell.angle_alpha   90.00
_cell.angle_beta   90.00
_cell.angle_gamma   90.00
#
_symmetry.space_group_name_H-M   'P 1'
#
loop_
_entity.id
_entity.type
_entity.pdbx_description
1 polymer ?
#
loop_
_entity_poly.entity_id
_entity_poly.type
_entity_poly.pdbx_seq_one_letter_code
_entity_poly.pdbx_strand_id
1 'polypeptide(L)'
;MFGSGYRESTSKSQPSRSSGHHHKSKQYEKPQPSGSSSSKRSHSSTQQQQSYRQPSAPFSFLFVVSTLSLSDLYLQEADEDRWGILKTPQRAVHFDERATDAPWPVFRFQNGQVTKVRDEEGLLWVRSNGPGSHGCVIGPSAMGAQLPIMEEFATYTVLRGGHYRPIVFMANDATAVDVDEASLDTMYHALHFDSNNGPGVSTVRGRQGELHANGHGASWVGKLVPNSYHHPNPAVAEPSKGLTGLLPVILGLMAISQPQGRELDAFMHGHWRDREWNGPRWSFQYPEPGPKHPPRAVMVHVCCDSLYNPTMSTRDLIANFSEDQFIVTG
;
A
#
# COMPACT_ATOMS: atom_id res chain seq x y z
N MET A 1 48.98 15.06 -34.83
CA MET A 1 50.29 14.57 -34.36
C MET A 1 50.12 14.09 -32.92
N PHE A 2 50.59 12.86 -32.66
CA PHE A 2 50.92 12.15 -31.40
C PHE A 2 50.48 12.76 -30.04
N GLY A 3 50.00 12.01 -29.05
CA GLY A 3 50.09 10.56 -28.87
C GLY A 3 49.36 10.06 -27.62
N SER A 4 49.25 8.73 -27.59
CA SER A 4 48.61 7.85 -26.61
C SER A 4 49.35 7.77 -25.26
N GLY A 5 48.62 7.42 -24.21
CA GLY A 5 49.17 7.10 -22.89
C GLY A 5 48.19 6.33 -22.02
N TYR A 6 48.00 5.05 -22.33
CA TYR A 6 47.39 4.06 -21.41
C TYR A 6 48.35 3.79 -20.23
N ARG A 7 47.81 3.72 -19.01
CA ARG A 7 48.49 3.10 -17.87
C ARG A 7 47.60 2.07 -17.18
N GLU A 8 48.04 0.84 -17.32
CA GLU A 8 47.70 -0.37 -16.60
C GLU A 8 48.09 -0.24 -15.12
N SER A 9 47.24 -0.75 -14.21
CA SER A 9 47.69 -1.11 -12.86
C SER A 9 47.07 -2.46 -12.47
N THR A 10 47.90 -3.48 -12.48
CA THR A 10 47.68 -4.80 -11.90
C THR A 10 48.24 -4.85 -10.48
N SER A 11 47.50 -5.40 -9.53
CA SER A 11 48.04 -5.94 -8.27
C SER A 11 47.12 -7.04 -7.77
N LYS A 12 47.48 -8.31 -8.01
CA LYS A 12 48.19 -9.20 -7.06
C LYS A 12 47.33 -9.57 -5.85
N SER A 13 46.65 -10.69 -6.01
CA SER A 13 46.12 -11.55 -4.94
C SER A 13 47.23 -12.46 -4.42
N GLN A 14 47.40 -12.51 -3.10
CA GLN A 14 47.93 -13.70 -2.40
C GLN A 14 47.43 -13.75 -0.93
N PRO A 15 47.40 -14.96 -0.33
CA PRO A 15 46.51 -15.33 0.77
C PRO A 15 47.23 -15.51 2.12
N SER A 16 46.46 -15.49 3.21
CA SER A 16 46.74 -16.04 4.55
C SER A 16 45.62 -15.56 5.50
N ARG A 17 45.20 -16.23 6.57
CA ARG A 17 45.61 -17.44 7.28
C ARG A 17 44.45 -17.85 8.19
N SER A 18 44.45 -19.13 8.53
CA SER A 18 43.62 -19.82 9.51
C SER A 18 43.61 -19.23 10.92
N SER A 19 42.47 -19.34 11.60
CA SER A 19 42.43 -19.68 13.03
C SER A 19 41.07 -20.29 13.36
N GLY A 20 41.08 -21.57 13.75
CA GLY A 20 39.89 -22.30 14.17
C GLY A 20 39.52 -22.03 15.62
N HIS A 21 38.26 -22.31 15.96
CA HIS A 21 37.86 -22.59 17.33
C HIS A 21 36.83 -23.73 17.35
N HIS A 22 37.23 -24.82 18.01
CA HIS A 22 36.39 -25.93 18.41
C HIS A 22 35.48 -25.52 19.57
N HIS A 23 34.19 -25.82 19.50
CA HIS A 23 33.36 -26.00 20.70
C HIS A 23 32.67 -27.37 20.67
N LYS A 24 32.98 -28.16 21.71
CA LYS A 24 32.40 -29.46 22.04
C LYS A 24 30.99 -29.27 22.58
N SER A 25 29.97 -29.92 21.99
CA SER A 25 28.67 -30.14 22.63
C SER A 25 28.67 -31.51 23.29
N LYS A 26 28.59 -31.54 24.63
CA LYS A 26 28.40 -32.76 25.42
C LYS A 26 26.93 -33.18 25.35
N GLN A 27 26.73 -34.46 25.07
CA GLN A 27 25.52 -35.24 25.34
C GLN A 27 25.21 -35.24 26.84
N TYR A 28 23.92 -35.22 27.19
CA TYR A 28 23.43 -35.81 28.44
C TYR A 28 22.07 -36.47 28.23
N GLU A 29 21.92 -37.58 28.95
CA GLU A 29 20.97 -38.66 28.80
C GLU A 29 19.57 -38.38 29.37
N LYS A 30 18.60 -39.14 28.84
CA LYS A 30 17.29 -39.41 29.44
C LYS A 30 17.44 -40.13 30.80
N PRO A 31 16.47 -39.93 31.70
CA PRO A 31 15.78 -41.09 32.28
C PRO A 31 14.25 -40.93 32.39
N GLN A 32 13.52 -42.01 32.11
CA GLN A 32 12.20 -42.29 32.70
C GLN A 32 12.40 -43.13 33.97
N PRO A 33 11.47 -43.13 34.94
CA PRO A 33 10.44 -44.20 34.95
C PRO A 33 9.06 -43.87 35.59
N SER A 34 8.06 -44.64 35.14
CA SER A 34 6.83 -45.18 35.78
C SER A 34 6.15 -44.52 37.00
N GLY A 35 4.87 -44.15 36.80
CA GLY A 35 3.70 -44.83 37.41
C GLY A 35 3.24 -44.46 38.83
N SER A 36 2.09 -43.81 38.96
CA SER A 36 0.95 -44.31 39.78
C SER A 36 -0.27 -43.37 39.73
N SER A 37 -1.43 -44.01 39.82
CA SER A 37 -2.80 -43.53 39.75
C SER A 37 -3.24 -42.58 40.87
N SER A 38 -4.05 -41.57 40.55
CA SER A 38 -5.20 -41.22 41.40
C SER A 38 -6.31 -40.48 40.63
N SER A 39 -7.52 -40.86 41.00
CA SER A 39 -8.84 -40.50 40.50
C SER A 39 -9.24 -39.02 40.65
N LYS A 40 -10.06 -38.48 39.72
CA LYS A 40 -11.46 -38.03 39.96
C LYS A 40 -11.94 -36.98 38.93
N ARG A 41 -13.25 -37.08 38.67
CA ARG A 41 -14.22 -36.06 38.21
C ARG A 41 -14.41 -35.87 36.71
N SER A 42 -15.44 -36.58 36.25
CA SER A 42 -16.40 -36.20 35.23
C SER A 42 -16.76 -34.71 35.26
N HIS A 43 -16.59 -34.03 34.13
CA HIS A 43 -17.50 -32.98 33.69
C HIS A 43 -17.72 -33.16 32.20
N SER A 44 -18.96 -33.47 31.83
CA SER A 44 -19.42 -33.46 30.44
C SER A 44 -19.39 -32.01 29.95
N SER A 45 -18.30 -31.62 29.31
CA SER A 45 -18.32 -30.45 28.44
C SER A 45 -19.02 -30.87 27.16
N THR A 46 -20.29 -30.49 27.03
CA THR A 46 -20.99 -30.40 25.76
C THR A 46 -20.17 -29.47 24.87
N GLN A 47 -19.21 -30.03 24.13
CA GLN A 47 -18.63 -29.36 22.97
C GLN A 47 -19.81 -29.18 22.01
N GLN A 48 -20.41 -27.99 22.05
CA GLN A 48 -21.07 -27.44 20.89
C GLN A 48 -20.01 -27.46 19.79
N GLN A 49 -20.02 -28.53 19.00
CA GLN A 49 -19.49 -28.52 17.66
C GLN A 49 -20.29 -27.42 16.96
N GLN A 50 -19.77 -26.19 17.04
CA GLN A 50 -20.07 -25.17 16.06
C GLN A 50 -19.63 -25.79 14.75
N SER A 51 -20.62 -26.33 14.04
CA SER A 51 -20.50 -26.67 12.65
C SER A 51 -19.87 -25.45 12.00
N TYR A 52 -18.64 -25.62 11.51
CA TYR A 52 -18.03 -24.70 10.58
C TYR A 52 -18.93 -24.71 9.34
N ARG A 53 -19.99 -23.90 9.37
CA ARG A 53 -20.63 -23.41 8.16
C ARG A 53 -19.51 -22.68 7.44
N GLN A 54 -18.96 -23.33 6.42
CA GLN A 54 -18.15 -22.67 5.40
C GLN A 54 -18.86 -21.36 5.03
N PRO A 55 -18.19 -20.20 5.10
CA PRO A 55 -18.82 -18.96 4.69
C PRO A 55 -19.34 -19.11 3.27
N SER A 56 -20.57 -18.64 3.05
CA SER A 56 -21.17 -18.44 1.74
C SER A 56 -20.34 -17.40 0.98
N ALA A 57 -19.32 -17.86 0.27
CA ALA A 57 -18.27 -17.07 -0.38
C ALA A 57 -17.44 -16.17 0.57
N PRO A 58 -16.12 -16.10 0.38
CA PRO A 58 -15.27 -15.17 1.13
C PRO A 58 -15.43 -13.73 0.66
N PHE A 59 -15.28 -12.73 1.55
CA PHE A 59 -15.23 -11.31 1.16
C PHE A 59 -14.08 -11.05 0.18
N SER A 60 -14.34 -10.29 -0.88
CA SER A 60 -13.31 -9.84 -1.83
C SER A 60 -13.57 -8.43 -2.35
N PHE A 61 -12.54 -7.83 -2.95
CA PHE A 61 -12.66 -6.66 -3.82
C PHE A 61 -11.50 -6.67 -4.82
N LEU A 62 -11.68 -5.92 -5.91
CA LEU A 62 -10.66 -5.72 -6.93
C LEU A 62 -10.05 -4.34 -6.76
N PHE A 63 -8.78 -4.21 -7.13
CA PHE A 63 -8.15 -2.90 -7.19
C PHE A 63 -7.02 -2.86 -8.22
N VAL A 64 -6.73 -1.65 -8.69
CA VAL A 64 -5.63 -1.34 -9.59
C VAL A 64 -4.79 -0.26 -8.93
N VAL A 65 -3.47 -0.44 -8.96
CA VAL A 65 -2.52 0.61 -8.58
C VAL A 65 -1.69 0.95 -9.79
N SER A 66 -1.60 2.24 -10.06
CA SER A 66 -0.85 2.80 -11.16
C SER A 66 0.18 3.80 -10.65
N THR A 67 1.42 3.67 -11.11
CA THR A 67 2.43 4.71 -10.92
C THR A 67 2.21 5.82 -11.93
N LEU A 68 1.97 7.04 -11.45
CA LEU A 68 1.81 8.20 -12.30
C LEU A 68 3.17 8.88 -12.49
N SER A 69 3.60 8.97 -13.74
CA SER A 69 4.80 9.73 -14.11
C SER A 69 4.43 11.18 -14.39
N LEU A 70 5.31 12.10 -14.02
CA LEU A 70 5.13 13.52 -14.34
C LEU A 70 5.63 13.80 -15.75
N SER A 71 4.91 14.64 -16.47
CA SER A 71 5.27 15.04 -17.83
C SER A 71 6.41 16.05 -17.83
N ASP A 72 7.13 16.17 -18.94
CA ASP A 72 8.12 17.23 -19.13
C ASP A 72 7.50 18.63 -19.01
N LEU A 73 6.22 18.77 -19.35
CA LEU A 73 5.47 20.01 -19.19
C LEU A 73 5.39 20.43 -17.72
N TYR A 74 5.12 19.49 -16.81
CA TYR A 74 5.16 19.79 -15.39
C TYR A 74 6.53 20.32 -14.98
N LEU A 75 7.62 19.69 -15.42
CA LEU A 75 8.97 20.15 -15.05
C LEU A 75 9.31 21.54 -15.61
N GLN A 76 8.64 21.97 -16.68
CA GLN A 76 8.78 23.31 -17.28
C GLN A 76 7.89 24.36 -16.61
N GLU A 77 6.67 23.99 -16.22
CA GLU A 77 5.66 24.88 -15.65
C GLU A 77 5.61 24.86 -14.11
N ALA A 78 6.31 23.93 -13.46
CA ALA A 78 6.22 23.72 -12.02
C ALA A 78 6.67 24.96 -11.27
N ASP A 79 5.73 25.52 -10.51
CA ASP A 79 5.99 26.61 -9.60
C ASP A 79 6.63 26.08 -8.31
N GLU A 80 7.57 26.85 -7.78
CA GLU A 80 8.21 26.58 -6.50
C GLU A 80 7.44 27.33 -5.40
N ASP A 81 7.28 26.72 -4.23
CA ASP A 81 6.84 27.48 -3.05
C ASP A 81 7.94 28.44 -2.59
N ARG A 82 7.64 29.25 -1.57
CA ARG A 82 8.59 30.22 -1.02
C ARG A 82 9.93 29.60 -0.60
N TRP A 83 9.99 28.28 -0.34
CA TRP A 83 11.18 27.53 0.09
C TRP A 83 11.89 26.82 -1.07
N GLY A 84 11.50 27.07 -2.32
CA GLY A 84 12.11 26.44 -3.49
C GLY A 84 11.64 25.01 -3.73
N ILE A 85 10.53 24.59 -3.10
CA ILE A 85 10.00 23.23 -3.24
C ILE A 85 8.94 23.22 -4.33
N LEU A 86 9.04 22.28 -5.28
CA LEU A 86 8.03 22.15 -6.35
C LEU A 86 6.64 21.88 -5.78
N LYS A 87 5.65 22.67 -6.23
CA LYS A 87 4.25 22.49 -5.87
C LYS A 87 3.69 21.22 -6.51
N THR A 88 2.68 20.64 -5.86
CA THR A 88 1.96 19.47 -6.39
C THR A 88 1.38 19.79 -7.78
N PRO A 89 1.45 18.88 -8.76
CA PRO A 89 0.82 19.05 -10.07
C PRO A 89 -0.65 19.44 -9.94
N GLN A 90 -1.07 20.53 -10.58
CA GLN A 90 -2.46 21.01 -10.52
C GLN A 90 -3.32 20.65 -11.73
N ARG A 91 -2.71 20.16 -12.81
CA ARG A 91 -3.38 19.93 -14.09
C ARG A 91 -3.19 18.49 -14.54
N ALA A 92 -4.18 17.91 -15.19
CA ALA A 92 -4.13 16.57 -15.75
C ALA A 92 -2.93 16.40 -16.70
N VAL A 93 -2.66 17.43 -17.52
CA VAL A 93 -1.55 17.46 -18.49
C VAL A 93 -0.15 17.48 -17.84
N HIS A 94 -0.07 17.65 -16.50
CA HIS A 94 1.19 17.52 -15.77
C HIS A 94 1.60 16.06 -15.53
N PHE A 95 0.73 15.10 -15.85
CA PHE A 95 1.06 13.69 -15.82
C PHE A 95 1.30 13.18 -17.24
N ASP A 96 2.24 12.24 -17.39
CA ASP A 96 2.53 11.63 -18.67
C ASP A 96 1.40 10.67 -19.04
N GLU A 97 0.62 11.07 -20.04
CA GLU A 97 -0.45 10.27 -20.65
C GLU A 97 0.05 8.90 -21.14
N ARG A 98 1.31 8.80 -21.61
CA ARG A 98 1.88 7.53 -22.07
C ARG A 98 2.13 6.54 -20.94
N ALA A 99 2.37 7.05 -19.72
CA ALA A 99 2.43 6.21 -18.54
C ALA A 99 1.06 5.57 -18.22
N THR A 100 -0.03 6.12 -18.78
CA THR A 100 -1.40 5.61 -18.62
C THR A 100 -1.85 4.59 -19.66
N ASP A 101 -1.04 4.36 -20.70
CA ASP A 101 -1.34 3.44 -21.81
C ASP A 101 -0.95 1.98 -21.52
N ALA A 102 -0.08 1.74 -20.53
CA ALA A 102 0.33 0.39 -20.19
C ALA A 102 -0.80 -0.35 -19.44
N PRO A 103 -1.09 -1.62 -19.77
CA PRO A 103 -2.07 -2.40 -19.02
C PRO A 103 -1.58 -2.56 -17.58
N TRP A 104 -2.34 -2.03 -16.63
CA TRP A 104 -2.02 -2.20 -15.22
C TRP A 104 -2.61 -3.50 -14.69
N PRO A 105 -1.86 -4.24 -13.86
CA PRO A 105 -2.36 -5.45 -13.27
C PRO A 105 -3.54 -5.15 -12.35
N VAL A 106 -4.60 -5.94 -12.50
CA VAL A 106 -5.69 -5.99 -11.54
C VAL A 106 -5.27 -6.91 -10.40
N PHE A 107 -5.45 -6.46 -9.17
CA PHE A 107 -5.25 -7.25 -7.96
C PHE A 107 -6.61 -7.58 -7.34
N ARG A 108 -6.68 -8.74 -6.70
CA ARG A 108 -7.82 -9.15 -5.88
C ARG A 108 -7.37 -9.26 -4.44
N PHE A 109 -8.06 -8.58 -3.54
CA PHE A 109 -8.03 -8.92 -2.13
C PHE A 109 -9.11 -9.97 -1.86
N GLN A 110 -8.75 -11.05 -1.19
CA GLN A 110 -9.68 -12.09 -0.77
C GLN A 110 -9.16 -12.75 0.51
N ASN A 111 -9.98 -12.79 1.57
CA ASN A 111 -9.63 -13.43 2.85
C ASN A 111 -8.25 -13.02 3.42
N GLY A 112 -7.93 -11.73 3.43
CA GLY A 112 -6.66 -11.27 4.00
C GLY A 112 -5.46 -11.47 3.09
N GLN A 113 -5.64 -12.00 1.87
CA GLN A 113 -4.57 -12.15 0.90
C GLN A 113 -4.81 -11.27 -0.32
N VAL A 114 -3.72 -10.74 -0.86
CA VAL A 114 -3.71 -10.08 -2.15
C VAL A 114 -3.07 -10.99 -3.18
N THR A 115 -3.73 -11.17 -4.30
CA THR A 115 -3.21 -11.88 -5.47
C THR A 115 -3.37 -11.03 -6.71
N LYS A 116 -2.38 -11.10 -7.61
CA LYS A 116 -2.56 -10.57 -8.97
C LYS A 116 -3.61 -11.44 -9.68
N VAL A 117 -4.60 -10.83 -10.29
CA VAL A 117 -5.59 -11.52 -11.10
C VAL A 117 -4.90 -12.14 -12.31
N ARG A 118 -5.24 -13.39 -12.61
CA ARG A 118 -4.60 -14.16 -13.67
C ARG A 118 -5.20 -13.80 -15.02
N ASP A 119 -4.39 -13.89 -16.07
CA ASP A 119 -4.79 -13.51 -17.43
C ASP A 119 -6.01 -14.35 -17.91
N GLU A 120 -6.13 -15.62 -17.48
CA GLU A 120 -7.29 -16.47 -17.80
C GLU A 120 -8.63 -16.01 -17.20
N GLU A 121 -8.61 -15.15 -16.18
CA GLU A 121 -9.82 -14.57 -15.61
C GLU A 121 -10.34 -13.41 -16.46
N GLY A 122 -9.53 -12.90 -17.40
CA GLY A 122 -9.97 -11.90 -18.38
C GLY A 122 -10.38 -10.55 -17.79
N LEU A 123 -10.03 -10.27 -16.54
CA LEU A 123 -10.23 -8.96 -15.91
C LEU A 123 -9.12 -8.02 -16.37
N LEU A 124 -9.51 -6.89 -16.95
CA LEU A 124 -8.59 -5.92 -17.54
C LEU A 124 -8.91 -4.52 -17.04
N TRP A 125 -7.86 -3.75 -16.74
CA TRP A 125 -7.98 -2.31 -16.60
C TRP A 125 -8.03 -1.66 -17.99
N VAL A 126 -8.99 -0.77 -18.21
CA VAL A 126 -9.14 -0.04 -19.47
C VAL A 126 -9.51 1.43 -19.23
N ARG A 127 -9.11 2.31 -20.15
CA ARG A 127 -9.55 3.70 -20.24
C ARG A 127 -10.31 3.89 -21.55
N SER A 128 -11.65 3.88 -21.49
CA SER A 128 -12.48 3.77 -22.70
C SER A 128 -12.35 4.95 -23.66
N ASN A 129 -12.00 6.15 -23.17
CA ASN A 129 -11.82 7.34 -24.00
C ASN A 129 -10.34 7.65 -24.27
N GLY A 130 -9.44 6.69 -24.01
CA GLY A 130 -8.00 6.84 -24.24
C GLY A 130 -7.23 7.40 -23.03
N PRO A 131 -5.92 7.67 -23.21
CA PRO A 131 -5.07 8.28 -22.19
C PRO A 131 -5.69 9.55 -21.60
N GLY A 132 -5.47 9.77 -20.31
CA GLY A 132 -6.04 10.92 -19.59
C GLY A 132 -7.56 10.88 -19.38
N SER A 133 -8.22 9.75 -19.61
CA SER A 133 -9.65 9.56 -19.26
C SER A 133 -9.82 8.57 -18.13
N HIS A 134 -10.85 8.71 -17.30
CA HIS A 134 -11.12 7.75 -16.22
C HIS A 134 -11.10 6.30 -16.71
N GLY A 135 -10.44 5.43 -15.95
CA GLY A 135 -10.43 4.01 -16.26
C GLY A 135 -11.39 3.21 -15.38
N CYS A 136 -11.60 1.96 -15.76
CA CYS A 136 -12.39 0.99 -15.03
C CYS A 136 -11.82 -0.42 -15.21
N VAL A 137 -12.24 -1.34 -14.36
CA VAL A 137 -11.99 -2.77 -14.56
C VAL A 137 -13.16 -3.36 -15.33
N ILE A 138 -12.86 -4.05 -16.43
CA ILE A 138 -13.82 -4.81 -17.23
C ILE A 138 -13.55 -6.31 -17.09
N GLY A 139 -14.61 -7.11 -17.18
CA GLY A 139 -14.50 -8.57 -17.21
C GLY A 139 -14.65 -9.16 -18.62
N PRO A 140 -14.44 -10.48 -18.75
CA PRO A 140 -14.66 -11.19 -20.00
C PRO A 140 -16.14 -11.13 -20.41
N SER A 141 -16.38 -11.10 -21.71
CA SER A 141 -17.73 -11.11 -22.29
C SER A 141 -17.93 -12.30 -23.21
N ALA A 142 -19.16 -12.81 -23.27
CA ALA A 142 -19.58 -13.74 -24.32
C ALA A 142 -19.59 -13.01 -25.68
N MET A 143 -19.25 -13.69 -26.77
CA MET A 143 -19.18 -13.08 -28.11
C MET A 143 -20.44 -12.26 -28.43
N GLY A 144 -20.24 -10.95 -28.64
CA GLY A 144 -21.30 -10.00 -29.01
C GLY A 144 -22.00 -9.30 -27.85
N ALA A 145 -21.71 -9.65 -26.58
CA ALA A 145 -22.24 -8.94 -25.42
C ALA A 145 -21.33 -7.78 -24.98
N GLN A 146 -21.93 -6.76 -24.37
CA GLN A 146 -21.20 -5.65 -23.76
C GLN A 146 -20.29 -6.18 -22.64
N LEU A 147 -19.05 -5.69 -22.58
CA LEU A 147 -18.10 -6.07 -21.54
C LEU A 147 -18.63 -5.63 -20.17
N PRO A 148 -18.75 -6.54 -19.19
CA PRO A 148 -19.21 -6.17 -17.85
C PRO A 148 -18.20 -5.23 -17.21
N ILE A 149 -18.64 -4.04 -16.81
CA ILE A 149 -17.85 -3.07 -16.07
C ILE A 149 -18.03 -3.35 -14.58
N MET A 150 -16.93 -3.49 -13.85
CA MET A 150 -16.97 -3.67 -12.40
C MET A 150 -17.39 -2.36 -11.74
N GLU A 151 -18.32 -2.45 -10.77
CA GLU A 151 -18.83 -1.28 -10.07
C GLU A 151 -17.72 -0.60 -9.27
N GLU A 152 -17.44 0.66 -9.57
CA GLU A 152 -16.45 1.44 -8.83
C GLU A 152 -16.88 1.63 -7.37
N PHE A 153 -15.97 1.34 -6.44
CA PHE A 153 -16.07 1.77 -5.06
C PHE A 153 -15.53 3.20 -4.92
N ALA A 154 -14.27 3.40 -5.30
CA ALA A 154 -13.61 4.70 -5.27
C ALA A 154 -12.29 4.73 -6.05
N THR A 155 -11.96 5.90 -6.60
CA THR A 155 -10.67 6.21 -7.22
C THR A 155 -9.98 7.36 -6.50
N TYR A 156 -8.70 7.19 -6.16
CA TYR A 156 -7.90 8.21 -5.48
C TYR A 156 -6.52 8.33 -6.12
N THR A 157 -5.99 9.56 -6.17
CA THR A 157 -4.58 9.80 -6.44
C THR A 157 -3.89 10.15 -5.13
N VAL A 158 -2.79 9.47 -4.81
CA VAL A 158 -1.97 9.72 -3.63
C VAL A 158 -0.60 10.22 -4.07
N LEU A 159 -0.17 11.35 -3.52
CA LEU A 159 1.10 11.99 -3.84
C LEU A 159 1.96 12.17 -2.61
N ARG A 160 3.23 11.84 -2.79
CA ARG A 160 4.30 12.15 -1.86
C ARG A 160 5.10 13.32 -2.40
N GLY A 161 4.90 14.49 -1.81
CA GLY A 161 5.86 15.58 -1.92
C GLY A 161 7.16 15.21 -1.20
N GLY A 162 8.27 15.88 -1.52
CA GLY A 162 9.56 15.66 -0.86
C GLY A 162 9.52 15.77 0.67
N HIS A 163 10.66 15.62 1.34
CA HIS A 163 10.77 15.45 2.81
C HIS A 163 9.93 16.44 3.65
N TYR A 164 9.76 17.68 3.19
CA TYR A 164 9.10 18.75 3.95
C TYR A 164 7.61 18.92 3.64
N ARG A 165 7.03 18.13 2.73
CA ARG A 165 5.61 18.23 2.39
C ARG A 165 4.82 17.06 2.99
N PRO A 166 3.58 17.32 3.43
CA PRO A 166 2.69 16.23 3.78
C PRO A 166 2.46 15.34 2.55
N ILE A 167 2.12 14.08 2.80
CA ILE A 167 1.52 13.25 1.77
C ILE A 167 0.15 13.88 1.52
N VAL A 168 -0.22 14.01 0.26
CA VAL A 168 -1.53 14.55 -0.13
C VAL A 168 -2.26 13.52 -0.97
N PHE A 169 -3.59 13.61 -1.00
CA PHE A 169 -4.40 12.77 -1.87
C PHE A 169 -5.61 13.53 -2.40
N MET A 170 -6.14 13.07 -3.52
CA MET A 170 -7.33 13.60 -4.18
C MET A 170 -8.27 12.44 -4.45
N ALA A 171 -9.58 12.63 -4.26
CA ALA A 171 -10.61 11.61 -4.47
C ALA A 171 -10.97 11.45 -5.95
N ASN A 172 -9.94 11.46 -6.81
CA ASN A 172 -10.09 11.35 -8.24
C ASN A 172 -8.78 10.89 -8.93
N ASP A 173 -8.86 10.56 -10.20
CA ASP A 173 -7.71 10.28 -11.07
C ASP A 173 -7.09 11.59 -11.57
N ALA A 174 -5.91 11.93 -11.08
CA ALA A 174 -5.21 13.17 -11.43
C ALA A 174 -4.75 13.24 -12.88
N THR A 175 -4.83 12.15 -13.64
CA THR A 175 -4.59 12.17 -15.09
C THR A 175 -5.84 12.55 -15.89
N ALA A 176 -7.02 12.55 -15.27
CA ALA A 176 -8.30 12.79 -15.93
C ALA A 176 -8.97 14.11 -15.53
N VAL A 177 -8.58 14.70 -14.39
CA VAL A 177 -9.17 15.94 -13.90
C VAL A 177 -8.09 16.92 -13.44
N ASP A 178 -8.32 18.20 -13.74
CA ASP A 178 -7.56 19.29 -13.14
C ASP A 178 -8.01 19.50 -11.68
N VAL A 179 -7.10 20.03 -10.87
CA VAL A 179 -7.41 20.40 -9.50
C VAL A 179 -8.34 21.61 -9.48
N ASP A 180 -9.44 21.47 -8.75
CA ASP A 180 -10.33 22.59 -8.43
C ASP A 180 -10.45 22.70 -6.91
N GLU A 181 -9.85 23.73 -6.33
CA GLU A 181 -9.87 23.97 -4.88
C GLU A 181 -11.28 24.23 -4.32
N ALA A 182 -12.26 24.57 -5.17
CA ALA A 182 -13.65 24.71 -4.77
C ALA A 182 -14.38 23.36 -4.67
N SER A 183 -13.84 22.30 -5.27
CA SER A 183 -14.44 20.97 -5.33
C SER A 183 -13.71 20.00 -4.41
N LEU A 184 -14.45 19.40 -3.48
CA LEU A 184 -13.89 18.47 -2.50
C LEU A 184 -13.30 17.21 -3.13
N ASP A 185 -13.83 16.80 -4.28
CA ASP A 185 -13.43 15.56 -4.95
C ASP A 185 -12.15 15.74 -5.78
N THR A 186 -11.88 16.97 -6.21
CA THR A 186 -10.75 17.31 -7.10
C THR A 186 -9.71 18.20 -6.43
N MET A 187 -9.91 18.64 -5.19
CA MET A 187 -8.85 19.27 -4.40
C MET A 187 -7.93 18.25 -3.74
N TYR A 188 -6.67 18.64 -3.49
CA TYR A 188 -5.77 17.85 -2.67
C TYR A 188 -6.03 18.05 -1.18
N HIS A 189 -6.13 16.94 -0.46
CA HIS A 189 -6.20 16.87 0.99
C HIS A 189 -4.86 16.39 1.54
N ALA A 190 -4.31 17.08 2.52
CA ALA A 190 -3.15 16.56 3.25
C ALA A 190 -3.56 15.37 4.13
N LEU A 191 -2.66 14.40 4.26
CA LEU A 191 -2.86 13.22 5.10
C LEU A 191 -3.01 13.63 6.56
N HIS A 192 -4.19 13.40 7.12
CA HIS A 192 -4.50 13.59 8.53
C HIS A 192 -5.12 12.32 9.10
N PHE A 193 -4.98 12.16 10.42
CA PHE A 193 -5.53 11.05 11.17
C PHE A 193 -6.55 11.53 12.21
N ASP A 194 -7.68 10.85 12.25
CA ASP A 194 -8.75 11.06 13.21
C ASP A 194 -8.76 9.94 14.25
N SER A 195 -9.08 10.26 15.51
CA SER A 195 -9.16 9.36 16.67
C SER A 195 -10.58 8.85 16.96
N ASN A 196 -11.56 9.20 16.12
CA ASN A 196 -12.96 8.84 16.29
C ASN A 196 -13.26 7.32 16.31
N ASN A 197 -12.40 6.48 15.72
CA ASN A 197 -12.57 5.01 15.72
C ASN A 197 -12.00 4.34 16.99
N GLY A 198 -11.73 5.13 18.02
CA GLY A 198 -11.33 4.66 19.35
C GLY A 198 -9.86 4.91 19.68
N PRO A 199 -9.50 4.78 20.96
CA PRO A 199 -8.17 5.12 21.45
C PRO A 199 -7.10 4.23 20.79
N GLY A 200 -6.06 4.89 20.27
CA GLY A 200 -4.91 4.25 19.61
C GLY A 200 -5.13 3.89 18.13
N VAL A 201 -6.30 4.12 17.55
CA VAL A 201 -6.55 3.87 16.11
C VAL A 201 -6.35 5.15 15.31
N SER A 202 -5.50 5.10 14.29
CA SER A 202 -5.32 6.21 13.34
C SER A 202 -6.26 6.03 12.16
N THR A 203 -7.20 6.95 11.96
CA THR A 203 -8.17 6.86 10.86
C THR A 203 -7.86 7.88 9.78
N VAL A 204 -7.48 7.44 8.58
CA VAL A 204 -7.27 8.34 7.42
C VAL A 204 -8.61 8.96 7.03
N ARG A 205 -8.68 10.29 7.10
CA ARG A 205 -9.83 11.09 6.63
C ARG A 205 -9.34 12.30 5.84
N GLY A 206 -10.19 12.84 4.98
CA GLY A 206 -9.86 13.97 4.09
C GLY A 206 -9.60 15.28 4.83
N ARG A 207 -10.65 15.84 5.44
CA ARG A 207 -10.70 17.28 5.72
C ARG A 207 -10.18 17.69 7.10
N GLN A 208 -10.08 16.76 8.05
CA GLN A 208 -9.90 17.06 9.46
C GLN A 208 -9.10 15.95 10.15
N GLY A 209 -8.33 16.33 11.15
CA GLY A 209 -7.56 15.42 12.00
C GLY A 209 -6.20 16.00 12.35
N GLU A 210 -5.36 15.13 12.89
CA GLU A 210 -4.00 15.44 13.30
C GLU A 210 -3.01 15.00 12.23
N LEU A 211 -1.92 15.77 12.05
CA LEU A 211 -0.82 15.40 11.14
C LEU A 211 0.05 14.25 11.68
N HIS A 212 -0.33 13.65 12.79
CA HIS A 212 0.42 12.57 13.42
C HIS A 212 -0.50 11.41 13.76
N ALA A 213 0.05 10.21 13.74
CA ALA A 213 -0.63 8.99 14.09
C ALA A 213 -1.14 9.06 15.53
N ASN A 214 -2.35 8.55 15.72
CA ASN A 214 -2.89 8.28 17.04
C ASN A 214 -2.13 7.12 17.68
N GLY A 215 -1.67 7.36 18.90
CA GLY A 215 -0.99 6.38 19.72
C GLY A 215 0.52 6.28 19.49
N HIS A 216 1.22 5.77 20.49
CA HIS A 216 2.67 5.54 20.43
C HIS A 216 2.99 4.16 19.87
N GLY A 217 4.21 3.99 19.35
CA GLY A 217 4.70 2.69 18.88
C GLY A 217 4.02 2.17 17.61
N ALA A 218 3.38 3.05 16.83
CA ALA A 218 2.80 2.71 15.53
C ALA A 218 3.87 2.16 14.57
N SER A 219 3.95 0.84 14.45
CA SER A 219 4.95 0.12 13.65
C SER A 219 4.81 0.34 12.14
N TRP A 220 3.62 0.77 11.70
CA TRP A 220 3.36 1.20 10.32
C TRP A 220 3.90 2.60 10.03
N VAL A 221 4.10 3.47 11.03
CA VAL A 221 4.82 4.75 10.85
C VAL A 221 6.30 4.44 10.66
N GLY A 222 6.93 5.06 9.66
CA GLY A 222 8.26 4.67 9.19
C GLY A 222 8.27 3.40 8.33
N LYS A 223 7.12 2.77 8.07
CA LYS A 223 6.93 1.74 7.03
C LYS A 223 6.01 2.21 5.88
N LEU A 224 4.93 2.93 6.19
CA LEU A 224 3.91 3.42 5.25
C LEU A 224 3.84 4.94 5.13
N VAL A 225 4.38 5.65 6.11
CA VAL A 225 4.45 7.12 6.12
C VAL A 225 5.79 7.56 6.74
N PRO A 226 6.26 8.79 6.47
CA PRO A 226 7.45 9.32 7.11
C PRO A 226 7.35 9.37 8.64
N ASN A 227 8.51 9.34 9.31
CA ASN A 227 8.61 9.46 10.77
C ASN A 227 8.05 10.78 11.32
N SER A 228 7.88 11.81 10.48
CA SER A 228 7.24 13.08 10.86
C SER A 228 5.79 12.92 11.30
N TYR A 229 5.14 11.80 10.94
CA TYR A 229 3.80 11.45 11.40
C TYR A 229 3.79 10.72 12.74
N HIS A 230 4.91 10.55 13.44
CA HIS A 230 4.87 9.99 14.80
C HIS A 230 4.16 10.94 15.77
N HIS A 231 3.44 10.35 16.73
CA HIS A 231 2.85 11.12 17.83
C HIS A 231 3.95 11.93 18.56
N PRO A 232 3.78 13.25 18.72
CA PRO A 232 4.85 14.13 19.23
C PRO A 232 5.17 13.87 20.70
N ASN A 233 4.20 13.36 21.47
CA ASN A 233 4.38 13.00 22.87
C ASN A 233 4.04 11.52 23.12
N PRO A 234 4.97 10.59 22.89
CA PRO A 234 4.69 9.16 23.02
C PRO A 234 4.44 8.71 24.47
N ALA A 235 4.84 9.52 25.47
CA ALA A 235 4.68 9.17 26.88
C ALA A 235 3.24 9.29 27.39
N VAL A 236 2.42 10.10 26.71
CA VAL A 236 1.00 10.35 27.09
C VAL A 236 0.01 9.70 26.11
N ALA A 237 0.50 9.22 24.97
CA ALA A 237 -0.34 8.58 23.99
C ALA A 237 -0.69 7.14 24.41
N GLU A 238 -1.84 6.66 23.97
CA GLU A 238 -2.20 5.24 24.09
C GLU A 238 -1.35 4.38 23.13
N PRO A 239 -1.20 3.06 23.34
CA PRO A 239 -0.56 2.19 22.36
C PRO A 239 -1.29 2.24 21.01
N SER A 240 -0.55 2.38 19.91
CA SER A 240 -1.11 2.32 18.57
C SER A 240 -1.73 0.95 18.32
N LYS A 241 -2.98 0.95 17.86
CA LYS A 241 -3.74 -0.23 17.44
C LYS A 241 -3.75 -0.43 15.93
N GLY A 242 -3.28 0.56 15.16
CA GLY A 242 -3.08 0.44 13.71
C GLY A 242 -3.70 1.60 12.92
N LEU A 243 -3.80 1.40 11.60
CA LEU A 243 -4.26 2.38 10.62
C LEU A 243 -5.51 1.88 9.89
N THR A 244 -6.58 2.69 9.84
CA THR A 244 -7.86 2.41 9.16
C THR A 244 -8.35 3.64 8.37
N GLY A 245 -9.51 3.56 7.70
CA GLY A 245 -10.16 4.69 7.02
C GLY A 245 -10.20 4.53 5.50
N LEU A 246 -9.81 5.58 4.76
CA LEU A 246 -9.90 5.59 3.29
C LEU A 246 -9.04 4.51 2.63
N LEU A 247 -9.62 3.35 2.31
CA LEU A 247 -8.94 2.19 1.74
C LEU A 247 -8.09 2.51 0.51
N PRO A 248 -8.57 3.22 -0.54
CA PRO A 248 -7.74 3.57 -1.69
C PRO A 248 -6.51 4.39 -1.31
N VAL A 249 -6.63 5.28 -0.32
CA VAL A 249 -5.50 6.08 0.16
C VAL A 249 -4.47 5.19 0.84
N ILE A 250 -4.90 4.25 1.70
CA ILE A 250 -3.97 3.38 2.41
C ILE A 250 -3.28 2.38 1.46
N LEU A 251 -3.99 1.85 0.46
CA LEU A 251 -3.37 1.11 -0.64
C LEU A 251 -2.34 2.00 -1.37
N GLY A 252 -2.66 3.27 -1.61
CA GLY A 252 -1.72 4.23 -2.17
C GLY A 252 -0.47 4.38 -1.32
N LEU A 253 -0.62 4.54 0.01
CA LEU A 253 0.50 4.59 0.97
C LEU A 253 1.38 3.34 0.91
N MET A 254 0.78 2.15 0.83
CA MET A 254 1.51 0.89 0.64
C MET A 254 2.33 0.93 -0.65
N ALA A 255 1.76 1.40 -1.75
CA ALA A 255 2.44 1.49 -3.03
C ALA A 255 3.61 2.49 -3.02
N ILE A 256 3.39 3.71 -2.53
CA ILE A 256 4.43 4.76 -2.49
C ILE A 256 5.54 4.49 -1.45
N SER A 257 5.32 3.52 -0.55
CA SER A 257 6.36 3.02 0.37
C SER A 257 7.47 2.24 -0.32
N GLN A 258 7.19 1.70 -1.50
CA GLN A 258 8.16 0.95 -2.28
C GLN A 258 9.10 1.88 -3.06
N PRO A 259 10.26 1.37 -3.52
CA PRO A 259 11.14 2.11 -4.42
C PRO A 259 10.41 2.59 -5.69
N GLN A 260 10.90 3.67 -6.28
CA GLN A 260 10.34 4.20 -7.53
C GLN A 260 10.41 3.15 -8.65
N GLY A 261 9.31 2.98 -9.38
CA GLY A 261 9.17 1.96 -10.43
C GLY A 261 8.94 0.54 -9.89
N ARG A 262 8.81 0.39 -8.57
CA ARG A 262 8.52 -0.87 -7.87
C ARG A 262 7.29 -0.76 -6.97
N GLU A 263 6.42 0.22 -7.22
CA GLU A 263 5.22 0.47 -6.42
C GLU A 263 4.33 -0.77 -6.26
N LEU A 264 4.23 -1.58 -7.32
CA LEU A 264 3.43 -2.80 -7.35
C LEU A 264 3.96 -3.90 -6.42
N ASP A 265 5.24 -3.85 -6.04
CA ASP A 265 5.83 -4.86 -5.15
C ASP A 265 5.15 -4.90 -3.78
N ALA A 266 4.50 -3.80 -3.38
CA ALA A 266 3.68 -3.73 -2.17
C ALA A 266 2.58 -4.80 -2.11
N PHE A 267 2.06 -5.19 -3.28
CA PHE A 267 0.97 -6.14 -3.45
C PHE A 267 1.44 -7.48 -3.98
N MET A 268 2.76 -7.62 -4.14
CA MET A 268 3.43 -8.85 -4.49
C MET A 268 4.23 -9.34 -3.29
N HIS A 269 4.69 -10.59 -3.33
CA HIS A 269 5.56 -11.17 -2.28
C HIS A 269 4.93 -11.30 -0.88
N GLY A 270 3.64 -11.03 -0.71
CA GLY A 270 2.93 -11.22 0.56
C GLY A 270 3.30 -10.20 1.64
N HIS A 271 3.74 -9.00 1.26
CA HIS A 271 4.00 -7.90 2.21
C HIS A 271 2.75 -7.46 2.96
N TRP A 272 1.58 -7.59 2.34
CA TRP A 272 0.31 -7.40 3.00
C TRP A 272 -0.43 -8.74 3.11
N ARG A 273 -0.63 -9.21 4.34
CA ARG A 273 -1.32 -10.47 4.63
C ARG A 273 -2.04 -10.38 5.96
N ASP A 274 -3.25 -10.92 6.03
CA ASP A 274 -4.05 -11.01 7.26
C ASP A 274 -4.19 -9.64 7.96
N ARG A 275 -4.26 -8.58 7.14
CA ARG A 275 -4.32 -7.15 7.55
C ARG A 275 -3.00 -6.60 8.11
N GLU A 276 -1.94 -7.39 8.20
CA GLU A 276 -0.64 -6.93 8.68
C GLU A 276 0.26 -6.47 7.54
N TRP A 277 0.95 -5.34 7.74
CA TRP A 277 1.96 -4.82 6.83
C TRP A 277 3.36 -5.24 7.26
N ASN A 278 3.88 -6.20 6.50
CA ASN A 278 5.22 -6.77 6.60
C ASN A 278 6.17 -6.26 5.51
N GLY A 279 5.79 -5.16 4.84
CA GLY A 279 6.65 -4.53 3.84
C GLY A 279 7.94 -3.96 4.46
N PRO A 280 8.94 -3.68 3.62
CA PRO A 280 10.19 -3.07 4.08
C PRO A 280 9.90 -1.73 4.77
N ARG A 281 10.83 -1.30 5.63
CA ARG A 281 10.76 0.06 6.19
C ARG A 281 10.68 1.07 5.05
N TRP A 282 9.90 2.12 5.30
CA TRP A 282 9.73 3.27 4.45
C TRP A 282 11.11 3.83 4.19
N SER A 283 11.63 3.47 3.04
CA SER A 283 13.04 3.63 2.83
C SER A 283 13.27 4.97 2.18
N PHE A 284 13.98 5.84 2.90
CA PHE A 284 14.78 6.90 2.30
C PHE A 284 15.97 6.28 1.53
N GLN A 285 15.72 5.26 0.68
CA GLN A 285 16.77 4.36 0.17
C GLN A 285 17.61 4.93 -0.98
N TYR A 286 17.46 6.22 -1.29
CA TYR A 286 18.29 6.93 -2.26
C TYR A 286 18.64 8.31 -1.69
N PRO A 287 19.81 8.90 -2.05
CA PRO A 287 20.25 10.18 -1.50
C PRO A 287 19.12 11.18 -1.57
N GLU A 288 18.96 11.92 -0.46
CA GLU A 288 17.79 12.73 -0.20
C GLU A 288 17.40 13.52 -1.45
N PRO A 289 16.18 13.30 -1.98
CA PRO A 289 15.72 14.10 -3.08
C PRO A 289 15.73 15.56 -2.64
N GLY A 290 16.65 16.36 -3.19
CA GLY A 290 16.73 17.79 -2.95
C GLY A 290 15.39 18.49 -3.25
N PRO A 291 15.25 19.77 -2.87
CA PRO A 291 13.97 20.50 -2.95
C PRO A 291 13.30 20.50 -4.34
N LYS A 292 14.08 20.23 -5.41
CA LYS A 292 13.62 20.16 -6.80
C LYS A 292 13.24 18.77 -7.29
N HIS A 293 13.21 17.77 -6.41
CA HIS A 293 12.77 16.45 -6.83
C HIS A 293 11.27 16.41 -7.07
N PRO A 294 10.84 15.86 -8.22
CA PRO A 294 9.42 15.79 -8.54
C PRO A 294 8.66 14.91 -7.52
N PRO A 295 7.41 15.26 -7.18
CA PRO A 295 6.60 14.42 -6.31
C PRO A 295 6.36 13.05 -6.95
N ARG A 296 6.27 12.02 -6.12
CA ARG A 296 5.84 10.69 -6.55
C ARG A 296 4.34 10.59 -6.43
N ALA A 297 3.69 10.01 -7.43
CA ALA A 297 2.24 9.89 -7.47
C ALA A 297 1.82 8.47 -7.85
N VAL A 298 0.75 7.99 -7.23
CA VAL A 298 0.06 6.76 -7.62
C VAL A 298 -1.44 7.03 -7.71
N MET A 299 -2.10 6.40 -8.68
CA MET A 299 -3.55 6.29 -8.73
C MET A 299 -3.95 4.92 -8.21
N VAL A 300 -4.98 4.88 -7.38
CA VAL A 300 -5.59 3.66 -6.86
C VAL A 300 -7.06 3.67 -7.24
N HIS A 301 -7.50 2.64 -7.93
CA HIS A 301 -8.90 2.40 -8.24
C HIS A 301 -9.35 1.13 -7.51
N VAL A 302 -10.44 1.21 -6.76
CA VAL A 302 -11.04 0.07 -6.05
C VAL A 302 -12.44 -0.16 -6.59
N CYS A 303 -12.78 -1.41 -6.85
CA CYS A 303 -14.09 -1.79 -7.38
C CYS A 303 -14.58 -3.13 -6.82
N CYS A 304 -15.87 -3.36 -6.95
CA CYS A 304 -16.54 -4.60 -6.58
C CYS A 304 -16.07 -5.75 -7.49
N ASP A 305 -15.77 -6.91 -6.91
CA ASP A 305 -15.54 -8.20 -7.60
C ASP A 305 -16.89 -8.83 -7.99
N SER A 306 -17.77 -8.04 -8.61
CA SER A 306 -19.18 -8.41 -8.79
C SER A 306 -19.38 -9.57 -9.77
N LEU A 307 -18.42 -9.82 -10.66
CA LEU A 307 -18.47 -10.94 -11.60
C LEU A 307 -18.26 -12.30 -10.92
N TYR A 308 -17.33 -12.39 -9.98
CA TYR A 308 -16.94 -13.65 -9.33
C TYR A 308 -17.50 -13.78 -7.92
N ASN A 309 -17.88 -12.67 -7.29
CA ASN A 309 -18.33 -12.63 -5.91
C ASN A 309 -19.42 -11.58 -5.64
N PRO A 310 -20.56 -11.62 -6.37
CA PRO A 310 -21.57 -10.56 -6.35
C PRO A 310 -22.19 -10.30 -4.97
N THR A 311 -22.24 -11.30 -4.09
CA THR A 311 -22.88 -11.17 -2.77
C THR A 311 -21.94 -10.74 -1.67
N MET A 312 -20.64 -11.02 -1.81
CA MET A 312 -19.62 -10.73 -0.78
C MET A 312 -18.59 -9.69 -1.25
N SER A 313 -18.89 -8.98 -2.35
CA SER A 313 -18.12 -7.86 -2.87
C SER A 313 -19.05 -6.72 -3.29
N THR A 314 -19.77 -6.17 -2.32
CA THR A 314 -20.66 -5.02 -2.53
C THR A 314 -20.00 -3.74 -2.03
N ARG A 315 -20.45 -2.58 -2.53
CA ARG A 315 -19.99 -1.26 -2.09
C ARG A 315 -20.05 -1.10 -0.58
N ASP A 316 -21.16 -1.50 0.04
CA ASP A 316 -21.37 -1.42 1.48
C ASP A 316 -20.41 -2.32 2.27
N LEU A 317 -20.14 -3.53 1.77
CA LEU A 317 -19.19 -4.43 2.42
C LEU A 317 -17.77 -3.89 2.34
N ILE A 318 -17.38 -3.26 1.22
CA ILE A 318 -16.07 -2.61 1.09
C ILE A 318 -15.98 -1.38 2.02
N ALA A 319 -17.05 -0.59 2.13
CA ALA A 319 -17.11 0.54 3.06
C ALA A 319 -16.94 0.08 4.52
N ASN A 320 -17.74 -0.89 4.96
CA ASN A 320 -17.64 -1.46 6.30
C ASN A 320 -16.27 -2.08 6.57
N PHE A 321 -15.68 -2.75 5.57
CA PHE A 321 -14.33 -3.27 5.69
C PHE A 321 -13.30 -2.15 5.90
N SER A 322 -13.43 -1.05 5.16
CA SER A 322 -12.54 0.11 5.23
C SER A 322 -12.59 0.84 6.58
N GLU A 323 -13.75 0.86 7.24
CA GLU A 323 -13.94 1.55 8.52
C GLU A 323 -13.58 0.69 9.73
N ASP A 324 -14.08 -0.55 9.77
CA ASP A 324 -14.10 -1.36 11.00
C ASP A 324 -13.10 -2.53 11.01
N GLN A 325 -12.65 -2.96 9.84
CA GLN A 325 -11.94 -4.24 9.71
C GLN A 325 -10.54 -4.12 9.09
N PHE A 326 -10.28 -3.03 8.37
CA PHE A 326 -8.99 -2.72 7.80
C PHE A 326 -8.11 -2.03 8.83
N ILE A 327 -7.45 -2.82 9.68
CA ILE A 327 -6.44 -2.31 10.60
C ILE A 327 -5.10 -2.77 10.08
N VAL A 328 -4.34 -1.86 9.48
CA VAL A 328 -2.93 -2.12 9.19
C VAL A 328 -2.15 -2.04 10.49
N THR A 329 -1.89 -3.20 11.07
CA THR A 329 -0.87 -3.40 12.09
C THR A 329 0.46 -3.67 11.39
N GLY A 330 1.58 -3.48 12.07
CA GLY A 330 2.90 -3.77 11.52
C GLY A 330 3.85 -4.35 12.54
#